data_AF-R1D7B7-F1
#
_entry.id   AF-R1D7B7-F1
#
_cell.length_a   1.000
_cell.length_b   1.000
_cell.length_c   1.000
_cell.angle_alpha   90.00
_cell.angle_beta   90.00
_cell.angle_gamma   90.00
#
_symmetry.space_group_name_H-M   'P 1'
#
loop_
_entity.id
_entity.type
_entity.pdbx_description
1 polymer ?
#
loop_
_entity_poly.entity_id
_entity_poly.type
_entity_poly.pdbx_seq_one_letter_code
_entity_poly.pdbx_strand_id
1 'polypeptide(L)'
;MPELSEEEKAVQAAVMEHQRGAARLTMAEDARSLVAYSSGYAVLSTLSSQVDGYPNGALVGFAPDASGLPVFVFSAMSSHTKDLSKVGGQAALTVTAKGFEGAADGRVTLIGDVERVGKEQVEKEGLKELYRERHPNAFWVDFGDFTFYRMASLKAVNFVGGFARAAAPSPDEYLSAEVDPIQAFAAPVMGHMNDDHAESTVAMVMHYVGLPDVEAAQLVALDRLGFMVQVTRQGQTFKLRLPFPRAAADRKDVKSLIVEMTQAAYKDESVQAHLAALAKPEESAAAAGA
;
A
#
# COMPACT_ATOMS: atom_id res chain seq x y z
N MET A 1 22.04 10.21 22.52
CA MET A 1 20.71 9.60 22.75
C MET A 1 20.76 8.94 24.11
N PRO A 2 19.77 9.17 24.99
CA PRO A 2 19.74 8.47 26.28
C PRO A 2 19.69 6.96 26.04
N GLU A 3 20.37 6.22 26.90
CA GLU A 3 20.41 4.77 26.84
C GLU A 3 19.04 4.21 27.25
N LEU A 4 18.48 3.30 26.44
CA LEU A 4 17.21 2.65 26.75
C LEU A 4 17.33 1.82 28.04
N SER A 5 16.28 1.79 28.85
CA SER A 5 16.22 0.87 30.00
C SER A 5 16.27 -0.59 29.52
N GLU A 6 16.69 -1.51 30.40
CA GLU A 6 16.68 -2.95 30.07
C GLU A 6 15.28 -3.47 29.76
N GLU A 7 14.25 -2.91 30.43
CA GLU A 7 12.85 -3.19 30.14
C GLU A 7 12.47 -2.76 28.72
N GLU A 8 12.82 -1.54 28.31
CA GLU A 8 12.54 -1.07 26.95
C GLU A 8 13.32 -1.85 25.88
N LYS A 9 14.55 -2.25 26.18
CA LYS A 9 15.32 -3.15 25.28
C LYS A 9 14.61 -4.49 25.13
N ALA A 10 14.06 -5.06 26.21
CA ALA A 10 13.32 -6.31 26.16
C ALA A 10 12.01 -6.18 25.37
N VAL A 11 11.24 -5.10 25.57
CA VAL A 11 10.03 -4.79 24.80
C VAL A 11 10.37 -4.66 23.31
N GLN A 12 11.40 -3.88 22.96
CA GLN A 12 11.82 -3.73 21.57
C GLN A 12 12.24 -5.07 20.95
N ALA A 13 12.98 -5.92 21.68
CA ALA A 13 13.37 -7.24 21.20
C ALA A 13 12.16 -8.15 20.94
N ALA A 14 11.18 -8.18 21.86
CA ALA A 14 9.96 -8.96 21.71
C ALA A 14 9.12 -8.48 20.51
N VAL A 15 8.95 -7.16 20.38
CA VAL A 15 8.21 -6.57 19.25
C VAL A 15 8.93 -6.85 17.93
N MET A 16 10.26 -6.73 17.87
CA MET A 16 11.03 -7.09 16.67
C MET A 16 10.86 -8.56 16.30
N GLU A 17 10.86 -9.46 17.29
CA GLU A 17 10.62 -10.89 17.05
C GLU A 17 9.21 -11.14 16.50
N HIS A 18 8.19 -10.53 17.11
CA HIS A 18 6.83 -10.56 16.58
C HIS A 18 6.79 -10.04 15.13
N GLN A 19 7.41 -8.89 14.84
CA GLN A 19 7.39 -8.30 13.51
C GLN A 19 8.10 -9.14 12.45
N ARG A 20 9.13 -9.92 12.84
CA ARG A 20 9.80 -10.89 11.95
C ARG A 20 8.93 -12.10 11.64
N GLY A 21 8.18 -12.59 12.63
CA GLY A 21 7.30 -13.75 12.47
C GLY A 21 5.89 -13.45 11.94
N ALA A 22 5.48 -12.19 11.93
CA ALA A 22 4.11 -11.80 11.57
C ALA A 22 3.76 -12.14 10.12
N ALA A 23 2.63 -12.81 9.91
CA ALA A 23 2.13 -13.19 8.59
C ALA A 23 1.88 -11.96 7.69
N ARG A 24 2.37 -12.02 6.45
CA ARG A 24 2.30 -10.97 5.43
C ARG A 24 2.13 -11.57 4.05
N LEU A 25 1.57 -10.79 3.12
CA LEU A 25 1.61 -11.11 1.71
C LEU A 25 3.06 -11.29 1.26
N THR A 26 3.24 -12.14 0.24
CA THR A 26 4.53 -12.17 -0.46
C THR A 26 4.81 -10.80 -1.08
N MET A 27 6.08 -10.48 -1.33
CA MET A 27 6.45 -9.20 -1.94
C MET A 27 5.82 -9.03 -3.32
N ALA A 28 5.62 -10.12 -4.06
CA ALA A 28 4.95 -10.12 -5.35
C ALA A 28 3.45 -9.84 -5.22
N GLU A 29 2.73 -10.53 -4.34
CA GLU A 29 1.29 -10.27 -4.08
C GLU A 29 1.05 -8.83 -3.59
N ASP A 30 1.93 -8.31 -2.72
CA ASP A 30 1.83 -6.94 -2.23
C ASP A 30 2.07 -5.92 -3.35
N ALA A 31 3.11 -6.14 -4.18
CA ALA A 31 3.35 -5.32 -5.37
C ALA A 31 2.17 -5.36 -6.35
N ARG A 32 1.58 -6.54 -6.58
CA ARG A 32 0.42 -6.72 -7.48
C ARG A 32 -0.81 -6.00 -6.98
N SER A 33 -1.10 -6.17 -5.70
CA SER A 33 -2.25 -5.53 -5.05
C SER A 33 -2.10 -4.01 -5.04
N LEU A 34 -0.89 -3.50 -4.80
CA LEU A 34 -0.59 -2.06 -4.86
C LEU A 34 -0.90 -1.49 -6.25
N VAL A 35 -0.44 -2.14 -7.33
CA VAL A 35 -0.72 -1.68 -8.69
C VAL A 35 -2.22 -1.66 -8.97
N ALA A 36 -2.92 -2.74 -8.63
CA ALA A 36 -4.36 -2.89 -8.83
C ALA A 36 -5.17 -1.80 -8.10
N TYR A 37 -4.88 -1.57 -6.82
CA TYR A 37 -5.64 -0.66 -5.95
C TYR A 37 -5.06 0.76 -5.82
N SER A 38 -4.09 1.13 -6.67
CA SER A 38 -3.49 2.47 -6.72
C SER A 38 -4.51 3.59 -7.04
N SER A 39 -4.06 4.82 -7.23
CA SER A 39 -4.91 5.91 -7.74
C SER A 39 -5.15 5.85 -9.26
N GLY A 40 -4.48 4.95 -9.99
CA GLY A 40 -4.48 4.93 -11.46
C GLY A 40 -3.56 5.98 -12.10
N TYR A 41 -2.78 6.70 -11.28
CA TYR A 41 -1.76 7.65 -11.74
C TYR A 41 -0.39 7.24 -11.22
N ALA A 42 0.63 7.41 -12.04
CA ALA A 42 1.99 6.98 -11.74
C ALA A 42 3.03 7.83 -12.49
N VAL A 43 4.28 7.77 -12.06
CA VAL A 43 5.39 8.45 -12.76
C VAL A 43 5.99 7.47 -13.76
N LEU A 44 5.90 7.80 -15.05
CA LEU A 44 6.58 7.10 -16.13
C LEU A 44 7.92 7.78 -16.39
N SER A 45 9.00 7.01 -16.33
CA SER A 45 10.34 7.41 -16.72
C SER A 45 10.70 6.81 -18.07
N THR A 46 11.12 7.65 -19.01
CA THR A 46 11.54 7.30 -20.38
C THR A 46 12.92 7.88 -20.69
N LEU A 47 13.55 7.45 -21.78
CA LEU A 47 14.77 8.10 -22.29
C LEU A 47 14.41 9.33 -23.12
N SER A 48 14.95 10.50 -22.77
CA SER A 48 14.56 11.77 -23.39
C SER A 48 14.97 11.82 -24.86
N SER A 49 14.00 12.12 -25.73
CA SER A 49 14.23 12.43 -27.15
C SER A 49 14.74 13.84 -27.38
N GLN A 50 14.75 14.70 -26.35
CA GLN A 50 15.14 16.12 -26.45
C GLN A 50 16.48 16.41 -25.78
N VAL A 51 16.88 15.60 -24.80
CA VAL A 51 18.10 15.79 -24.01
C VAL A 51 18.87 14.48 -24.00
N ASP A 52 19.86 14.39 -24.89
CA ASP A 52 20.63 13.17 -25.11
C ASP A 52 21.28 12.65 -23.81
N GLY A 53 21.10 11.35 -23.54
CA GLY A 53 21.60 10.69 -22.34
C GLY A 53 20.83 10.94 -21.03
N TYR A 54 19.77 11.75 -21.02
CA TYR A 54 18.99 12.03 -19.80
C TYR A 54 17.64 11.30 -19.76
N PRO A 55 17.18 10.87 -18.57
CA PRO A 55 15.81 10.40 -18.41
C PRO A 55 14.82 11.57 -18.45
N ASN A 56 13.59 11.29 -18.86
CA ASN A 56 12.43 12.15 -18.72
C ASN A 56 11.45 11.51 -17.73
N GLY A 57 10.77 12.31 -16.91
CA GLY A 57 9.76 11.84 -15.97
C GLY A 57 8.42 12.55 -16.23
N ALA A 58 7.34 11.78 -16.36
CA ALA A 58 6.01 12.32 -16.57
C ALA A 58 4.98 11.63 -15.68
N LEU A 59 4.08 12.41 -15.08
CA LEU A 59 2.88 11.86 -14.45
C LEU A 59 1.92 11.39 -15.55
N VAL A 60 1.53 10.12 -15.51
CA VAL A 60 0.64 9.50 -16.49
C VAL A 60 -0.52 8.78 -15.82
N GLY A 61 -1.66 8.72 -16.52
CA GLY A 61 -2.73 7.79 -16.18
C GLY A 61 -2.44 6.41 -16.75
N PHE A 62 -2.81 5.37 -15.99
CA PHE A 62 -2.70 3.98 -16.43
C PHE A 62 -3.85 3.14 -15.88
N ALA A 63 -4.10 2.01 -16.51
CA ALA A 63 -4.98 0.95 -16.02
C ALA A 63 -4.24 -0.39 -16.14
N PRO A 64 -4.05 -1.16 -15.05
CA PRO A 64 -3.46 -2.48 -15.17
C PRO A 64 -4.43 -3.43 -15.89
N ASP A 65 -3.91 -4.26 -16.80
CA ASP A 65 -4.67 -5.37 -17.38
C ASP A 65 -4.82 -6.53 -16.38
N ALA A 66 -5.49 -7.61 -16.81
CA ALA A 66 -5.69 -8.80 -15.98
C ALA A 66 -4.36 -9.46 -15.53
N SER A 67 -3.30 -9.27 -16.31
CA SER A 67 -1.95 -9.72 -16.00
C SER A 67 -1.17 -8.69 -15.19
N GLY A 68 -1.80 -7.64 -14.66
CA GLY A 68 -1.19 -6.58 -13.86
C GLY A 68 -0.27 -5.64 -14.65
N LEU A 69 -0.22 -5.75 -15.98
CA LEU A 69 0.64 -4.90 -16.81
C LEU A 69 -0.06 -3.57 -17.12
N PRO A 70 0.64 -2.43 -16.98
CA PRO A 70 0.07 -1.13 -17.26
C PRO A 70 -0.34 -0.93 -18.73
N VAL A 71 -1.58 -0.52 -18.94
CA VAL A 71 -2.13 0.05 -20.18
C VAL A 71 -2.25 1.56 -20.02
N PHE A 72 -1.82 2.29 -21.05
CA PHE A 72 -1.78 3.75 -21.06
C PHE A 72 -2.52 4.32 -22.26
N VAL A 73 -2.91 5.60 -22.17
CA VAL A 73 -3.39 6.38 -23.32
C VAL A 73 -2.62 7.70 -23.37
N PHE A 74 -1.83 7.89 -24.42
CA PHE A 74 -0.97 9.07 -24.56
C PHE A 74 -1.36 9.92 -25.77
N SER A 75 -1.33 11.25 -25.61
CA SER A 75 -1.39 12.18 -26.75
C SER A 75 -0.09 12.13 -27.55
N ALA A 76 -0.18 12.25 -28.87
CA ALA A 76 0.96 12.42 -29.76
C ALA A 76 1.83 13.65 -29.43
N MET A 77 1.29 14.63 -28.70
CA MET A 77 2.03 15.85 -28.33
C MET A 77 2.94 15.68 -27.10
N SER A 78 2.65 14.70 -26.24
CA SER A 78 3.38 14.51 -24.98
C SER A 78 4.86 14.18 -25.19
N SER A 79 5.71 14.66 -24.28
CA SER A 79 7.15 14.36 -24.29
C SER A 79 7.42 12.86 -24.22
N HIS A 80 6.78 12.15 -23.28
CA HIS A 80 6.92 10.69 -23.15
C HIS A 80 6.50 9.91 -24.41
N THR A 81 5.51 10.38 -25.17
CA THR A 81 5.13 9.75 -26.45
C THR A 81 6.23 9.90 -27.51
N LYS A 82 6.85 11.09 -27.56
CA LYS A 82 7.98 11.37 -28.45
C LYS A 82 9.21 10.56 -28.05
N ASP A 83 9.43 10.41 -26.76
CA ASP A 83 10.51 9.58 -26.22
C ASP A 83 10.36 8.11 -26.64
N LEU A 84 9.19 7.52 -26.40
CA LEU A 84 8.88 6.14 -26.75
C LEU A 84 9.00 5.87 -28.26
N SER A 85 8.61 6.85 -29.10
CA SER A 85 8.61 6.69 -30.56
C SER A 85 9.95 6.99 -31.23
N LYS A 86 10.77 7.88 -30.66
CA LYS A 86 12.04 8.32 -31.28
C LYS A 86 13.27 7.66 -30.69
N VAL A 87 13.24 7.29 -29.41
CA VAL A 87 14.39 6.73 -28.69
C VAL A 87 14.20 5.24 -28.49
N GLY A 88 13.08 4.85 -27.86
CA GLY A 88 12.74 3.44 -27.66
C GLY A 88 11.73 3.21 -26.55
N GLY A 89 11.19 1.98 -26.50
CA GLY A 89 10.14 1.58 -25.56
C GLY A 89 10.62 1.38 -24.11
N GLN A 90 11.91 1.45 -23.83
CA GLN A 90 12.46 1.19 -22.50
C GLN A 90 11.95 2.22 -21.49
N ALA A 91 11.23 1.75 -20.47
CA ALA A 91 10.61 2.64 -19.49
C ALA A 91 10.55 2.02 -18.08
N ALA A 92 10.39 2.89 -17.09
CA ALA A 92 10.08 2.51 -15.73
C ALA A 92 8.81 3.22 -15.25
N LEU A 93 7.83 2.49 -14.71
CA LEU A 93 6.62 3.04 -14.13
C LEU A 93 6.68 2.92 -12.61
N THR A 94 6.76 4.05 -11.90
CA THR A 94 6.71 4.08 -10.44
C THR A 94 5.29 4.36 -9.98
N VAL A 95 4.68 3.37 -9.34
CA VAL A 95 3.34 3.40 -8.77
C VAL A 95 3.47 3.49 -7.25
N THR A 96 2.72 4.41 -6.64
CA THR A 96 2.66 4.57 -5.20
C THR A 96 1.35 4.01 -4.65
N ALA A 97 1.38 3.57 -3.39
CA ALA A 97 0.17 3.25 -2.67
C ALA A 97 -0.76 4.47 -2.61
N LYS A 98 -2.07 4.21 -2.52
CA LYS A 98 -3.05 5.30 -2.35
C LYS A 98 -2.80 6.02 -1.03
N GLY A 99 -2.76 7.36 -1.06
CA GLY A 99 -2.46 8.17 0.13
C GLY A 99 -0.98 8.16 0.52
N PHE A 100 -0.07 7.97 -0.45
CA PHE A 100 1.37 8.05 -0.22
C PHE A 100 1.79 9.40 0.38
N GLU A 101 2.39 9.38 1.56
CA GLU A 101 2.86 10.57 2.29
C GLU A 101 4.39 10.57 2.46
N GLY A 102 5.03 9.40 2.50
CA GLY A 102 6.48 9.36 2.67
C GLY A 102 7.15 8.00 2.51
N ALA A 103 8.42 7.94 2.91
CA ALA A 103 9.30 6.78 2.72
C ALA A 103 8.81 5.48 3.38
N ALA A 104 7.90 5.60 4.35
CA ALA A 104 7.27 4.47 5.04
C ALA A 104 6.17 3.79 4.21
N ASP A 105 5.72 4.39 3.10
CA ASP A 105 4.57 3.91 2.34
C ASP A 105 4.97 3.05 1.16
N GLY A 106 4.05 2.18 0.76
CA GLY A 106 4.24 1.23 -0.34
C GLY A 106 4.51 1.94 -1.67
N ARG A 107 5.44 1.40 -2.46
CA ARG A 107 5.68 1.78 -3.85
C ARG A 107 6.27 0.62 -4.63
N VAL A 108 6.01 0.59 -5.93
CA VAL A 108 6.59 -0.37 -6.86
C VAL A 108 7.05 0.36 -8.12
N THR A 109 8.22 0.00 -8.62
CA THR A 109 8.70 0.42 -9.93
C THR A 109 8.71 -0.79 -10.86
N LEU A 110 7.87 -0.75 -11.89
CA LEU A 110 7.83 -1.73 -12.97
C LEU A 110 8.76 -1.27 -14.09
N ILE A 111 9.79 -2.04 -14.41
CA ILE A 111 10.76 -1.71 -15.47
C ILE A 111 10.53 -2.66 -16.63
N GLY A 112 10.36 -2.12 -17.83
CA GLY A 112 9.90 -2.90 -18.97
C GLY A 112 10.00 -2.19 -20.31
N ASP A 113 9.46 -2.84 -21.33
CA ASP A 113 9.30 -2.29 -22.67
C ASP A 113 7.85 -1.86 -22.87
N VAL A 114 7.65 -0.59 -23.24
CA VAL A 114 6.36 0.00 -23.58
C VAL A 114 6.20 0.07 -25.09
N GLU A 115 5.09 -0.47 -25.57
CA GLU A 115 4.80 -0.59 -27.00
C GLU A 115 3.46 0.05 -27.34
N ARG A 116 3.38 0.58 -28.57
CA ARG A 116 2.13 1.09 -29.12
C ARG A 116 1.18 -0.06 -29.42
N VAL A 117 -0.09 0.09 -29.06
CA VAL A 117 -1.14 -0.88 -29.38
C VAL A 117 -1.90 -0.45 -30.65
N GLY A 118 -2.04 -1.38 -31.60
CA GLY A 118 -2.83 -1.16 -32.81
C GLY A 118 -4.33 -1.07 -32.54
N LYS A 119 -5.08 -0.28 -33.32
CA LYS A 119 -6.51 -0.04 -33.11
C LYS A 119 -7.35 -1.32 -33.06
N GLU A 120 -7.06 -2.28 -33.94
CA GLU A 120 -7.76 -3.58 -33.96
C GLU A 120 -7.54 -4.35 -32.65
N GLN A 121 -6.31 -4.32 -32.10
CA GLN A 121 -5.99 -4.97 -30.85
C GLN A 121 -6.64 -4.27 -29.64
N VAL A 122 -6.72 -2.93 -29.67
CA VAL A 122 -7.44 -2.14 -28.64
C VAL A 122 -8.90 -2.60 -28.54
N GLU A 123 -9.59 -2.71 -29.68
CA GLU A 123 -10.99 -3.14 -29.74
C GLU A 123 -11.14 -4.61 -29.32
N LYS A 124 -10.28 -5.50 -29.85
CA LYS A 124 -10.33 -6.95 -29.56
C LYS A 124 -10.13 -7.28 -28.08
N GLU A 125 -9.26 -6.54 -27.39
CA GLU A 125 -8.93 -6.77 -25.98
C GLU A 125 -9.77 -5.90 -25.01
N GLY A 126 -10.64 -5.01 -25.52
CA GLY A 126 -11.44 -4.13 -24.68
C GLY A 126 -10.62 -3.13 -23.86
N LEU A 127 -9.48 -2.67 -24.39
CA LEU A 127 -8.57 -1.79 -23.63
C LEU A 127 -9.18 -0.42 -23.33
N LYS A 128 -10.12 0.03 -24.16
CA LYS A 128 -10.82 1.30 -23.96
C LYS A 128 -11.75 1.21 -22.76
N GLU A 129 -12.49 0.12 -22.65
CA GLU A 129 -13.38 -0.18 -21.53
C GLU A 129 -12.58 -0.32 -20.24
N LEU A 130 -11.49 -1.11 -20.28
CA LEU A 130 -10.55 -1.25 -19.16
C LEU A 130 -10.04 0.12 -18.66
N TYR A 131 -9.58 0.96 -19.59
CA TYR A 131 -9.04 2.27 -19.21
C TYR A 131 -10.13 3.20 -18.64
N ARG A 132 -11.36 3.15 -19.18
CA ARG A 132 -12.49 3.98 -18.72
C ARG A 132 -13.06 3.52 -17.38
N GLU A 133 -13.06 2.23 -17.09
CA GLU A 133 -13.43 1.72 -15.77
C GLU A 133 -12.52 2.33 -14.70
N ARG A 134 -11.22 2.44 -15.02
CA ARG A 134 -10.24 3.07 -14.13
C ARG A 134 -10.32 4.61 -14.12
N HIS A 135 -10.60 5.21 -15.27
CA HIS A 135 -10.65 6.65 -15.49
C HIS A 135 -11.99 7.08 -16.10
N PRO A 136 -13.09 7.15 -15.31
CA PRO A 136 -14.44 7.38 -15.83
C PRO A 136 -14.61 8.69 -16.60
N ASN A 137 -13.79 9.69 -16.29
CA ASN A 137 -13.83 11.00 -16.93
C ASN A 137 -12.93 11.12 -18.17
N ALA A 138 -12.28 10.04 -18.62
CA ALA A 138 -11.35 10.05 -19.75
C ALA A 138 -12.05 10.06 -21.12
N PHE A 139 -12.89 11.05 -21.39
CA PHE A 139 -13.60 11.17 -22.68
C PHE A 139 -12.65 11.39 -23.87
N TRP A 140 -11.47 11.97 -23.62
CA TRP A 140 -10.44 12.26 -24.62
C TRP A 140 -9.75 11.02 -25.20
N VAL A 141 -9.98 9.82 -24.66
CA VAL A 141 -9.39 8.57 -25.18
C VAL A 141 -9.85 8.23 -26.60
N ASP A 142 -10.95 8.83 -27.06
CA ASP A 142 -11.44 8.70 -28.45
C ASP A 142 -10.87 9.75 -29.41
N PHE A 143 -10.10 10.72 -28.91
CA PHE A 143 -9.53 11.76 -29.76
C PHE A 143 -8.45 11.18 -30.68
N GLY A 144 -8.41 11.66 -31.92
CA GLY A 144 -7.55 11.07 -32.96
C GLY A 144 -6.05 11.20 -32.70
N ASP A 145 -5.62 12.11 -31.83
CA ASP A 145 -4.24 12.30 -31.42
C ASP A 145 -3.86 11.45 -30.19
N PHE A 146 -4.81 10.75 -29.56
CA PHE A 146 -4.55 9.83 -28.46
C PHE A 146 -4.37 8.41 -28.97
N THR A 147 -3.41 7.70 -28.37
CA THR A 147 -3.04 6.34 -28.77
C THR A 147 -2.81 5.48 -27.53
N PHE A 148 -3.26 4.22 -27.61
CA PHE A 148 -3.03 3.24 -26.57
C PHE A 148 -1.60 2.70 -26.62
N TYR A 149 -1.01 2.57 -25.44
CA TYR A 149 0.27 1.91 -25.21
C TYR A 149 0.10 0.86 -24.12
N ARG A 150 0.98 -0.13 -24.07
CA ARG A 150 1.05 -1.09 -22.98
C ARG A 150 2.50 -1.34 -22.59
N MET A 151 2.73 -1.70 -21.34
CA MET A 151 3.98 -2.36 -20.96
C MET A 151 3.92 -3.81 -21.46
N ALA A 152 4.58 -4.10 -22.58
CA ALA A 152 4.51 -5.39 -23.27
C ALA A 152 5.37 -6.48 -22.60
N SER A 153 6.45 -6.09 -21.91
CA SER A 153 7.25 -7.02 -21.12
C SER A 153 7.85 -6.34 -19.89
N LEU A 154 8.06 -7.13 -18.83
CA LEU A 154 8.76 -6.72 -17.62
C LEU A 154 10.20 -7.26 -17.65
N LYS A 155 11.16 -6.38 -17.31
CA LYS A 155 12.57 -6.72 -17.10
C LYS A 155 12.92 -6.80 -15.61
N ALA A 156 12.27 -5.98 -14.79
CA ALA A 156 12.49 -5.99 -13.35
C ALA A 156 11.28 -5.38 -12.63
N VAL A 157 11.11 -5.78 -11.37
CA VAL A 157 10.14 -5.19 -10.43
C VAL A 157 10.90 -4.80 -9.18
N ASN A 158 10.86 -3.53 -8.81
CA ASN A 158 11.45 -3.04 -7.56
C ASN A 158 10.32 -2.66 -6.62
N PHE A 159 10.11 -3.46 -5.57
CA PHE A 159 9.06 -3.23 -4.60
C PHE A 159 9.62 -2.72 -3.28
N VAL A 160 8.93 -1.77 -2.68
CA VAL A 160 9.13 -1.44 -1.28
C VAL A 160 7.80 -1.28 -0.57
N GLY A 161 7.51 -2.20 0.35
CA GLY A 161 6.27 -2.25 1.13
C GLY A 161 6.35 -1.51 2.47
N GLY A 162 7.18 -0.46 2.54
CA GLY A 162 7.50 0.30 3.75
C GLY A 162 8.89 0.04 4.32
N PHE A 163 9.15 0.48 5.56
CA PHE A 163 10.46 0.34 6.19
C PHE A 163 10.89 -1.13 6.29
N ALA A 164 12.17 -1.38 5.97
CA ALA A 164 12.80 -2.71 5.96
C ALA A 164 12.11 -3.77 5.05
N ARG A 165 11.18 -3.36 4.17
CA ARG A 165 10.47 -4.25 3.23
C ARG A 165 10.79 -3.90 1.78
N ALA A 166 12.07 -3.80 1.45
CA ALA A 166 12.54 -3.60 0.08
C ALA A 166 12.97 -4.94 -0.54
N ALA A 167 12.43 -5.26 -1.71
CA ALA A 167 12.75 -6.48 -2.44
C ALA A 167 12.60 -6.24 -3.95
N ALA A 168 13.21 -7.12 -4.75
CA ALA A 168 13.03 -7.13 -6.19
C ALA A 168 12.43 -8.47 -6.63
N PRO A 169 11.09 -8.66 -6.52
CA PRO A 169 10.44 -9.81 -7.11
C PRO A 169 10.82 -9.92 -8.59
N SER A 170 11.04 -11.14 -9.07
CA SER A 170 11.23 -11.38 -10.49
C SER A 170 9.95 -10.99 -11.26
N PRO A 171 10.09 -10.65 -12.56
CA PRO A 171 8.94 -10.48 -13.45
C PRO A 171 7.94 -11.65 -13.36
N ASP A 172 8.42 -12.89 -13.32
CA ASP A 172 7.58 -14.08 -13.26
C ASP A 172 6.83 -14.21 -11.92
N GLU A 173 7.49 -13.92 -10.79
CA GLU A 173 6.83 -13.86 -9.48
C GLU A 173 5.75 -12.77 -9.46
N TYR A 174 6.01 -11.60 -10.03
CA TYR A 174 5.00 -10.55 -10.15
C TYR A 174 3.83 -11.00 -11.03
N LEU A 175 4.09 -11.54 -12.22
CA LEU A 175 3.05 -11.94 -13.18
C LEU A 175 2.19 -13.10 -12.69
N SER A 176 2.75 -14.00 -11.87
CA SER A 176 2.05 -15.15 -11.28
C SER A 176 1.37 -14.83 -9.94
N ALA A 177 1.65 -13.67 -9.34
CA ALA A 177 1.05 -13.29 -8.07
C ALA A 177 -0.37 -12.74 -8.25
N GLU A 178 -1.23 -13.17 -7.33
CA GLU A 178 -2.63 -12.79 -7.28
C GLU A 178 -2.81 -11.45 -6.55
N VAL A 179 -3.84 -10.71 -6.96
CA VAL A 179 -4.28 -9.52 -6.23
C VAL A 179 -4.98 -9.95 -4.95
N ASP A 180 -4.62 -9.35 -3.82
CA ASP A 180 -5.27 -9.61 -2.55
C ASP A 180 -6.73 -9.10 -2.59
N PRO A 181 -7.74 -9.98 -2.49
CA PRO A 181 -9.14 -9.58 -2.67
C PRO A 181 -9.68 -8.76 -1.49
N ILE A 182 -8.99 -8.77 -0.34
CA ILE A 182 -9.43 -8.07 0.87
C ILE A 182 -9.07 -6.58 0.79
N GLN A 183 -7.98 -6.21 0.10
CA GLN A 183 -7.58 -4.81 -0.10
C GLN A 183 -8.68 -3.95 -0.77
N ALA A 184 -9.56 -4.55 -1.59
CA ALA A 184 -10.73 -3.85 -2.16
C ALA A 184 -11.66 -3.24 -1.08
N PHE A 185 -11.66 -3.81 0.13
CA PHE A 185 -12.49 -3.37 1.25
C PHE A 185 -11.70 -2.60 2.32
N ALA A 186 -10.40 -2.36 2.10
CA ALA A 186 -9.52 -1.75 3.09
C ALA A 186 -10.02 -0.40 3.58
N ALA A 187 -10.27 0.55 2.67
CA ALA A 187 -10.67 1.91 3.04
C ALA A 187 -11.93 1.97 3.92
N PRO A 188 -13.07 1.34 3.57
CA PRO A 188 -14.26 1.40 4.43
C PRO A 188 -14.10 0.66 5.75
N VAL A 189 -13.35 -0.46 5.79
CA VAL A 189 -13.11 -1.19 7.05
C VAL A 189 -12.20 -0.38 7.98
N MET A 190 -11.11 0.17 7.46
CA MET A 190 -10.18 0.98 8.23
C MET A 190 -10.83 2.27 8.73
N GLY A 191 -11.62 2.95 7.88
CA GLY A 191 -12.35 4.16 8.29
C GLY A 191 -13.25 3.90 9.50
N HIS A 192 -14.14 2.91 9.40
CA HIS A 192 -15.03 2.55 10.52
C HIS A 192 -14.27 2.17 11.79
N MET A 193 -13.20 1.38 11.67
CA MET A 193 -12.39 1.01 12.84
C MET A 193 -11.67 2.20 13.46
N ASN A 194 -11.13 3.11 12.65
CA ASN A 194 -10.39 4.27 13.14
C ASN A 194 -11.31 5.33 13.74
N ASP A 195 -12.53 5.48 13.21
CA ASP A 195 -13.49 6.49 13.64
C ASP A 195 -14.25 6.04 14.91
N ASP A 196 -14.70 4.77 14.95
CA ASP A 196 -15.63 4.30 15.99
C ASP A 196 -15.00 3.33 17.01
N HIS A 197 -13.81 2.77 16.72
CA HIS A 197 -13.22 1.65 17.47
C HIS A 197 -11.70 1.75 17.66
N ALA A 198 -11.16 2.98 17.76
CA ALA A 198 -9.72 3.20 17.89
C ALA A 198 -9.14 2.49 19.13
N GLU A 199 -9.87 2.49 20.26
CA GLU A 199 -9.47 1.80 21.49
C GLU A 199 -9.40 0.28 21.33
N SER A 200 -10.24 -0.31 20.47
CA SER A 200 -10.16 -1.74 20.15
C SER A 200 -8.86 -2.05 19.39
N THR A 201 -8.39 -1.13 18.55
CA THR A 201 -7.10 -1.28 17.86
C THR A 201 -5.94 -1.20 18.84
N VAL A 202 -5.99 -0.29 19.81
CA VAL A 202 -5.02 -0.21 20.91
C VAL A 202 -4.98 -1.53 21.68
N ALA A 203 -6.15 -2.05 22.08
CA ALA A 203 -6.28 -3.32 22.78
C ALA A 203 -5.62 -4.49 22.02
N MET A 204 -5.94 -4.60 20.72
CA MET A 204 -5.38 -5.67 19.87
C MET A 204 -3.86 -5.54 19.73
N VAL A 205 -3.31 -4.34 19.56
CA VAL A 205 -1.85 -4.15 19.48
C VAL A 205 -1.19 -4.59 20.79
N MET A 206 -1.69 -4.15 21.93
CA MET A 206 -1.12 -4.53 23.22
C MET A 206 -1.14 -6.04 23.43
N HIS A 207 -2.28 -6.67 23.17
CA HIS A 207 -2.46 -8.10 23.41
C HIS A 207 -1.68 -8.99 22.43
N TYR A 208 -1.78 -8.73 21.12
CA TYR A 208 -1.20 -9.61 20.10
C TYR A 208 0.25 -9.31 19.77
N VAL A 209 0.64 -8.04 19.80
CA VAL A 209 2.03 -7.62 19.52
C VAL A 209 2.88 -7.63 20.79
N GLY A 210 2.24 -7.57 21.97
CA GLY A 210 2.94 -7.47 23.25
C GLY A 210 3.59 -6.10 23.47
N LEU A 211 3.09 -5.05 22.82
CA LEU A 211 3.60 -3.69 22.95
C LEU A 211 2.82 -2.97 24.08
N PRO A 212 3.44 -2.68 25.24
CA PRO A 212 2.77 -1.96 26.33
C PRO A 212 2.66 -0.46 26.04
N ASP A 213 1.87 0.24 26.85
CA ASP A 213 1.76 1.70 26.89
C ASP A 213 1.41 2.35 25.54
N VAL A 214 0.57 1.69 24.75
CA VAL A 214 0.11 2.22 23.45
C VAL A 214 -0.88 3.35 23.69
N GLU A 215 -0.53 4.57 23.26
CA GLU A 215 -1.35 5.77 23.45
C GLU A 215 -2.45 5.89 22.39
N ALA A 216 -2.12 5.56 21.14
CA ALA A 216 -3.05 5.55 20.02
C ALA A 216 -2.65 4.52 18.98
N ALA A 217 -3.63 3.95 18.27
CA ALA A 217 -3.40 3.01 17.19
C ALA A 217 -4.44 3.19 16.09
N GLN A 218 -3.97 3.30 14.84
CA GLN A 218 -4.80 3.49 13.65
C GLN A 218 -4.45 2.46 12.58
N LEU A 219 -5.46 1.84 11.99
CA LEU A 219 -5.29 0.96 10.84
C LEU A 219 -4.92 1.80 9.61
N VAL A 220 -3.82 1.47 8.95
CA VAL A 220 -3.30 2.19 7.77
C VAL A 220 -3.19 1.32 6.52
N ALA A 221 -3.21 -0.01 6.67
CA ALA A 221 -3.43 -0.93 5.56
C ALA A 221 -4.15 -2.19 6.07
N LEU A 222 -4.86 -2.87 5.16
CA LEU A 222 -5.53 -4.14 5.41
C LEU A 222 -5.32 -5.06 4.20
N ASP A 223 -4.93 -6.30 4.45
CA ASP A 223 -4.89 -7.39 3.48
C ASP A 223 -5.47 -8.68 4.11
N ARG A 224 -5.57 -9.78 3.36
CA ARG A 224 -6.17 -11.03 3.87
C ARG A 224 -5.46 -11.61 5.09
N LEU A 225 -4.23 -11.21 5.40
CA LEU A 225 -3.43 -11.74 6.50
C LEU A 225 -3.37 -10.80 7.71
N GLY A 226 -3.99 -9.61 7.65
CA GLY A 226 -4.08 -8.71 8.80
C GLY A 226 -3.93 -7.24 8.43
N PHE A 227 -3.49 -6.44 9.41
CA PHE A 227 -3.40 -5.00 9.32
C PHE A 227 -1.96 -4.48 9.38
N MET A 228 -1.70 -3.37 8.70
CA MET A 228 -0.66 -2.45 9.16
C MET A 228 -1.30 -1.43 10.08
N VAL A 229 -0.69 -1.21 11.23
CA VAL A 229 -1.17 -0.29 12.27
C VAL A 229 -0.12 0.77 12.51
N GLN A 230 -0.51 2.04 12.45
CA GLN A 230 0.29 3.16 12.92
C GLN A 230 0.02 3.34 14.41
N VAL A 231 1.07 3.27 15.20
CA VAL A 231 1.01 3.30 16.66
C VAL A 231 1.76 4.52 17.18
N THR A 232 1.17 5.18 18.17
CA THR A 232 1.81 6.23 18.96
C THR A 232 2.12 5.70 20.36
N ARG A 233 3.38 5.81 20.77
CA ARG A 233 3.89 5.41 22.09
C ARG A 233 5.06 6.31 22.47
N GLN A 234 5.05 6.86 23.68
CA GLN A 234 6.11 7.72 24.21
C GLN A 234 6.40 8.92 23.28
N GLY A 235 5.35 9.51 22.70
CA GLY A 235 5.45 10.62 21.74
C GLY A 235 6.09 10.25 20.39
N GLN A 236 6.33 8.98 20.11
CA GLN A 236 6.83 8.48 18.83
C GLN A 236 5.74 7.76 18.05
N THR A 237 5.72 7.98 16.73
CA THR A 237 4.79 7.31 15.83
C THR A 237 5.55 6.39 14.87
N PHE A 238 5.15 5.12 14.81
CA PHE A 238 5.74 4.12 13.92
C PHE A 238 4.70 3.11 13.45
N LYS A 239 5.02 2.34 12.40
CA LYS A 239 4.11 1.34 11.81
C LYS A 239 4.53 -0.07 12.21
N LEU A 240 3.56 -0.91 12.55
CA LEU A 240 3.75 -2.32 12.86
C LEU A 240 2.70 -3.18 12.17
N ARG A 241 2.97 -4.48 12.05
CA ARG A 241 2.02 -5.48 11.56
C ARG A 241 1.28 -6.12 12.72
N LEU A 242 -0.02 -6.22 12.55
CA LEU A 242 -0.93 -6.99 13.38
C LEU A 242 -1.56 -8.08 12.50
N PRO A 243 -1.03 -9.32 12.51
CA PRO A 243 -1.57 -10.40 11.68
C PRO A 243 -2.91 -10.90 12.24
N PHE A 244 -3.79 -11.38 11.36
CA PHE A 244 -4.92 -12.19 11.77
C PHE A 244 -4.44 -13.57 12.29
N PRO A 245 -5.22 -14.23 13.18
CA PRO A 245 -4.95 -15.62 13.58
C PRO A 245 -4.94 -16.60 12.41
N ARG A 246 -5.65 -16.27 11.32
CA ARG A 246 -5.71 -17.00 10.05
C ARG A 246 -6.06 -16.05 8.91
N ALA A 247 -5.83 -16.47 7.67
CA ALA A 247 -6.25 -15.69 6.52
C ALA A 247 -7.77 -15.46 6.51
N ALA A 248 -8.17 -14.22 6.20
CA ALA A 248 -9.56 -13.84 5.98
C ALA A 248 -10.01 -14.31 4.59
N ALA A 249 -11.16 -14.99 4.53
CA ALA A 249 -11.71 -15.49 3.27
C ALA A 249 -12.45 -14.42 2.46
N ASP A 250 -13.15 -13.50 3.14
CA ASP A 250 -13.94 -12.45 2.53
C ASP A 250 -14.15 -11.27 3.50
N ARG A 251 -14.90 -10.24 3.05
CA ARG A 251 -15.20 -9.05 3.86
C ARG A 251 -15.94 -9.36 5.18
N LYS A 252 -16.84 -10.34 5.19
CA LYS A 252 -17.59 -10.72 6.40
C LYS A 252 -16.66 -11.45 7.39
N ASP A 253 -15.74 -12.23 6.87
CA ASP A 253 -14.75 -12.94 7.66
C ASP A 253 -13.73 -11.99 8.30
N VAL A 254 -13.33 -10.91 7.60
CA VAL A 254 -12.53 -9.81 8.21
C VAL A 254 -13.21 -9.26 9.46
N LYS A 255 -14.52 -8.96 9.38
CA LYS A 255 -15.27 -8.49 10.55
C LYS A 255 -15.27 -9.53 11.68
N SER A 256 -15.45 -10.80 11.34
CA SER A 256 -15.48 -11.89 12.32
C SER A 256 -14.14 -12.01 13.05
N LEU A 257 -13.02 -11.92 12.31
CA LEU A 257 -11.67 -11.92 12.87
C LEU A 257 -11.39 -10.70 13.75
N ILE A 258 -11.82 -9.50 13.34
CA ILE A 258 -11.69 -8.30 14.18
C ILE A 258 -12.41 -8.49 15.52
N VAL A 259 -13.66 -8.97 15.48
CA VAL A 259 -14.46 -9.19 16.70
C VAL A 259 -13.81 -10.24 17.60
N GLU A 260 -13.36 -11.36 17.02
CA GLU A 260 -12.64 -12.41 17.75
C GLU A 260 -11.39 -11.85 18.43
N MET A 261 -10.55 -11.14 17.69
CA MET A 261 -9.31 -10.54 18.21
C MET A 261 -9.58 -9.51 19.29
N THR A 262 -10.59 -8.69 19.08
CA THR A 262 -11.00 -7.66 20.04
C THR A 262 -11.47 -8.32 21.33
N GLN A 263 -12.37 -9.32 21.27
CA GLN A 263 -12.83 -10.05 22.45
C GLN A 263 -11.72 -10.78 23.20
N ALA A 264 -10.72 -11.32 22.50
CA ALA A 264 -9.55 -11.92 23.14
C ALA A 264 -8.72 -10.86 23.87
N ALA A 265 -8.45 -9.72 23.24
CA ALA A 265 -7.71 -8.62 23.84
C ALA A 265 -8.42 -8.03 25.07
N TYR A 266 -9.74 -7.94 25.07
CA TYR A 266 -10.52 -7.43 26.22
C TYR A 266 -10.51 -8.38 27.44
N LYS A 267 -10.08 -9.64 27.30
CA LYS A 267 -9.90 -10.56 28.43
C LYS A 267 -8.57 -10.38 29.15
N ASP A 268 -7.64 -9.63 28.58
CA ASP A 268 -6.34 -9.34 29.18
C ASP A 268 -6.49 -8.22 30.22
N GLU A 269 -6.25 -8.56 31.49
CA GLU A 269 -6.39 -7.62 32.62
C GLU A 269 -5.46 -6.42 32.48
N SER A 270 -4.26 -6.62 31.90
CA SER A 270 -3.30 -5.52 31.70
C SER A 270 -3.80 -4.52 30.66
N VAL A 271 -4.44 -5.02 29.59
CA VAL A 271 -5.07 -4.20 28.56
C VAL A 271 -6.26 -3.43 29.13
N GLN A 272 -7.11 -4.08 29.94
CA GLN A 272 -8.25 -3.40 30.58
C GLN A 272 -7.79 -2.26 31.50
N ALA A 273 -6.77 -2.50 32.31
CA ALA A 273 -6.20 -1.49 33.19
C ALA A 273 -5.67 -0.29 32.40
N HIS A 274 -4.96 -0.54 31.29
CA HIS A 274 -4.41 0.50 30.43
C HIS A 274 -5.49 1.34 29.74
N LEU A 275 -6.50 0.69 29.14
CA LEU A 275 -7.61 1.41 28.50
C LEU A 275 -8.38 2.29 29.49
N ALA A 276 -8.58 1.79 30.72
CA ALA A 276 -9.22 2.57 31.78
C ALA A 276 -8.37 3.77 32.22
N ALA A 277 -7.03 3.68 32.13
CA ALA A 277 -6.13 4.80 32.39
C ALA A 277 -6.19 5.86 31.28
N LEU A 278 -6.20 5.44 30.00
CA LEU A 278 -6.34 6.36 28.85
C LEU A 278 -7.68 7.10 28.84
N ALA A 279 -8.75 6.45 29.29
CA ALA A 279 -10.09 7.06 29.34
C ALA A 279 -10.24 8.13 30.44
N LYS A 280 -9.32 8.20 31.40
CA LYS A 280 -9.29 9.24 32.43
C LYS A 280 -8.41 10.39 31.92
N PRO A 281 -8.99 11.51 31.44
CA PRO A 281 -8.17 12.68 31.14
C PRO A 281 -7.43 13.10 32.41
N GLU A 282 -6.19 13.59 32.27
CA GLU A 282 -5.40 14.13 33.39
C GLU A 282 -6.19 15.20 34.15
N GLU A 283 -6.88 14.80 35.22
CA GLU A 283 -7.48 15.71 36.21
C GLU A 283 -6.40 16.32 37.15
N SER A 284 -5.12 16.31 36.73
CA SER A 284 -3.96 16.61 37.58
C SER A 284 -3.16 17.86 37.15
N ALA A 285 -3.65 18.69 36.22
CA ALA A 285 -3.02 19.98 35.92
C ALA A 285 -3.64 21.18 36.66
N ALA A 286 -4.80 21.03 37.31
CA ALA A 286 -5.52 22.13 37.95
C ALA A 286 -5.32 22.27 39.48
N ALA A 287 -4.60 21.37 40.14
CA ALA A 287 -4.43 21.39 41.60
C ALA A 287 -3.04 21.86 42.09
N ALA A 288 -2.13 22.26 41.19
CA ALA A 288 -0.82 22.81 41.55
C ALA A 288 -0.75 24.36 41.47
N GLY A 289 -1.90 25.02 41.33
CA GLY A 289 -2.03 26.48 41.30
C GLY A 289 -3.02 26.98 42.34
N ALA A 290 -2.75 26.72 43.63
CA ALA A 290 -3.40 27.38 44.76
C ALA A 290 -2.39 27.57 45.90
#